data_AF-A0AA40HSD2-F1
#
_entry.id   AF-A0AA40HSD2-F1
#
_cell.length_a   1.000
_cell.length_b   1.000
_cell.length_c   1.000
_cell.angle_alpha   90.00
_cell.angle_beta   90.00
_cell.angle_gamma   90.00
#
_symmetry.space_group_name_H-M   'P 1'
#
loop_
_entity.id
_entity.type
_entity.pdbx_description
1 polymer ?
#
loop_
_entity_poly.entity_id
_entity_poly.type
_entity_poly.pdbx_seq_one_letter_code
_entity_poly.pdbx_strand_id
1 'polypeptide(L)'
;MAAAIISRVQCRIVALDLRGHGETKVKNSEDLSAETMAKDVGNVVEAMYGDLPPPIMLIGHSMGGAIAVHTAASNLVPSLLGLCVIDVVEAAVGLSDLTDHQWSVDHRVKSGQIRNLESARVSMVGQVKECEGITSPEGSKSVVEGIIEEDEDDEEGSESVNKRKKEDDMETKKDHPYTWRIELAKTEKYWDGWFRGLSNLFLSCPIPKLLLLAGVDRLDKDLTIGQMQGKFQMQVLPQCGHAVHEDAPDKVAEAVATFLIRNRFAEPVGGFQWSRMPSGMDRASLHSSQGNLDSSPISSNYVLC
;
A
#
# COMPACT_ATOMS: atom_id res chain seq x y z
N MET A 1 -6.16 4.37 8.06
CA MET A 1 -5.76 5.69 7.52
C MET A 1 -6.97 6.54 7.08
N ALA A 2 -7.85 6.05 6.19
CA ALA A 2 -8.99 6.82 5.66
C ALA A 2 -9.90 7.48 6.74
N ALA A 3 -10.36 6.72 7.73
CA ALA A 3 -11.17 7.27 8.82
C ALA A 3 -10.44 8.36 9.61
N ALA A 4 -9.13 8.19 9.82
CA ALA A 4 -8.28 9.10 10.55
C ALA A 4 -8.06 10.43 9.79
N ILE A 5 -7.94 10.42 8.47
CA ILE A 5 -7.75 11.66 7.69
C ILE A 5 -9.08 12.44 7.55
N ILE A 6 -10.20 11.74 7.37
CA ILE A 6 -11.54 12.36 7.24
C ILE A 6 -11.95 13.10 8.52
N SER A 7 -11.52 12.63 9.70
CA SER A 7 -11.78 13.33 10.96
C SER A 7 -10.91 14.57 11.19
N ARG A 8 -9.86 14.77 10.38
CA ARG A 8 -8.88 15.87 10.52
C ARG A 8 -9.06 16.98 9.48
N VAL A 9 -9.42 16.64 8.24
CA VAL A 9 -9.57 17.60 7.13
C VAL A 9 -10.75 17.26 6.22
N GLN A 10 -11.33 18.28 5.59
CA GLN A 10 -12.40 18.11 4.59
C GLN A 10 -11.80 17.56 3.29
N CYS A 11 -11.96 16.26 3.08
CA CYS A 11 -11.46 15.55 1.90
C CYS A 11 -12.38 14.39 1.51
N ARG A 12 -12.20 13.91 0.29
CA ARG A 12 -12.74 12.65 -0.24
C ARG A 12 -11.58 11.69 -0.45
N ILE A 13 -11.85 10.39 -0.39
CA ILE A 13 -10.84 9.34 -0.56
C ILE A 13 -11.26 8.45 -1.73
N VAL A 14 -10.32 8.09 -2.58
CA VAL A 14 -10.45 7.04 -3.60
C VAL A 14 -9.29 6.08 -3.41
N ALA A 15 -9.53 4.94 -2.76
CA ALA A 15 -8.53 3.88 -2.66
C ALA A 15 -8.66 2.96 -3.88
N LEU A 16 -7.64 2.97 -4.75
CA LEU A 16 -7.65 2.19 -5.99
C LEU A 16 -6.94 0.83 -5.82
N ASP A 17 -7.65 -0.24 -6.17
CA ASP A 17 -7.02 -1.54 -6.43
C ASP A 17 -6.28 -1.46 -7.78
N LEU A 18 -4.94 -1.46 -7.73
CA LEU A 18 -4.13 -1.49 -8.94
C LEU A 18 -4.30 -2.81 -9.70
N ARG A 19 -3.93 -2.82 -10.99
CA ARG A 19 -3.91 -4.05 -11.79
C ARG A 19 -3.16 -5.19 -11.08
N GLY A 20 -3.70 -6.40 -11.18
CA GLY A 20 -3.15 -7.57 -10.49
C GLY A 20 -3.37 -7.61 -8.98
N HIS A 21 -4.06 -6.60 -8.41
CA HIS A 21 -4.34 -6.48 -6.98
C HIS A 21 -5.86 -6.35 -6.73
N GLY A 22 -6.29 -6.77 -5.54
CA GLY A 22 -7.69 -6.69 -5.11
C GLY A 22 -8.67 -7.22 -6.16
N GLU A 23 -9.78 -6.53 -6.37
CA GLU A 23 -10.84 -7.00 -7.29
C GLU A 23 -10.70 -6.47 -8.73
N THR A 24 -9.58 -5.81 -9.05
CA THR A 24 -9.34 -5.24 -10.38
C THR A 24 -9.12 -6.32 -11.44
N LYS A 25 -9.94 -6.27 -12.51
CA LYS A 25 -9.87 -7.18 -13.66
C LYS A 25 -9.40 -6.41 -14.90
N VAL A 26 -8.33 -6.90 -15.51
CA VAL A 26 -7.74 -6.34 -16.74
C VAL A 26 -7.60 -7.44 -17.79
N LYS A 27 -7.63 -7.07 -19.09
CA LYS A 27 -7.50 -8.05 -20.18
C LYS A 27 -6.14 -8.74 -20.22
N ASN A 28 -5.07 -7.98 -19.96
CA ASN A 28 -3.71 -8.48 -19.88
C ASN A 28 -3.21 -8.23 -18.45
N SER A 29 -3.26 -9.22 -17.56
CA SER A 29 -2.81 -9.11 -16.17
C SER A 29 -1.30 -9.19 -15.99
N GLU A 30 -0.57 -9.62 -17.02
CA GLU A 30 0.87 -9.90 -16.93
C GLU A 30 1.74 -8.66 -17.09
N ASP A 31 1.21 -7.62 -17.73
CA ASP A 31 1.91 -6.34 -17.89
C ASP A 31 1.76 -5.47 -16.64
N LEU A 32 2.77 -5.45 -15.80
CA LEU A 32 2.87 -4.61 -14.60
C LEU A 32 3.98 -3.55 -14.76
N SER A 33 4.26 -3.11 -15.99
CA SER A 33 5.19 -2.01 -16.23
C SER A 33 4.72 -0.70 -15.58
N ALA A 34 5.67 0.17 -15.21
CA ALA A 34 5.38 1.48 -14.61
C ALA A 34 4.42 2.30 -15.49
N GLU A 35 4.67 2.28 -16.80
CA GLU A 35 3.92 3.03 -17.80
C GLU A 35 2.47 2.55 -17.88
N THR A 36 2.24 1.24 -17.94
CA THR A 36 0.88 0.67 -18.01
C THR A 36 0.12 0.94 -16.71
N MET A 37 0.76 0.73 -15.56
CA MET A 37 0.12 0.99 -14.26
C MET A 37 -0.20 2.48 -14.04
N ALA A 38 0.69 3.39 -14.44
CA ALA A 38 0.43 4.83 -14.36
C ALA A 38 -0.70 5.25 -15.30
N LYS A 39 -0.76 4.69 -16.51
CA LYS A 39 -1.88 4.88 -17.44
C LYS A 39 -3.20 4.39 -16.86
N ASP A 40 -3.21 3.26 -16.16
CA ASP A 40 -4.42 2.77 -15.50
C ASP A 40 -4.93 3.78 -14.46
N VAL A 41 -4.05 4.42 -13.68
CA VAL A 41 -4.45 5.49 -12.73
C VAL A 41 -5.09 6.67 -13.47
N GLY A 42 -4.46 7.16 -14.54
CA GLY A 42 -5.01 8.24 -15.37
C GLY A 42 -6.38 7.90 -15.96
N ASN A 43 -6.51 6.70 -16.54
CA ASN A 43 -7.75 6.19 -17.12
C ASN A 43 -8.87 6.08 -16.07
N VAL A 44 -8.56 5.67 -14.84
CA VAL A 44 -9.54 5.63 -13.75
C VAL A 44 -10.02 7.03 -13.40
N VAL A 45 -9.12 8.00 -13.27
CA VAL A 45 -9.49 9.40 -12.99
C VAL A 45 -10.37 9.97 -14.11
N GLU A 46 -10.00 9.75 -15.37
CA GLU A 46 -10.79 10.15 -16.54
C GLU A 46 -12.17 9.48 -16.55
N ALA A 47 -12.25 8.18 -16.26
CA ALA A 47 -13.52 7.46 -16.19
C ALA A 47 -14.42 7.93 -15.04
N MET A 48 -13.85 8.34 -13.90
CA MET A 48 -14.61 8.81 -12.75
C MET A 48 -15.15 10.23 -12.89
N TYR A 49 -14.39 11.13 -13.53
CA TYR A 49 -14.66 12.56 -13.50
C TYR A 49 -14.74 13.23 -14.88
N GLY A 50 -14.36 12.54 -15.96
CA GLY A 50 -14.33 13.07 -17.32
C GLY A 50 -13.51 14.35 -17.41
N ASP A 51 -14.09 15.37 -18.04
CA ASP A 51 -13.44 16.67 -18.29
C ASP A 51 -13.36 17.58 -17.04
N LEU A 52 -13.97 17.19 -15.91
CA LEU A 52 -14.04 18.01 -14.69
C LEU A 52 -13.44 17.27 -13.48
N PRO A 53 -12.16 16.84 -13.54
CA PRO A 53 -11.52 16.20 -12.41
C PRO A 53 -11.38 17.19 -11.25
N PRO A 54 -11.77 16.81 -10.03
CA PRO A 54 -11.57 17.66 -8.87
C PRO A 54 -10.07 17.79 -8.57
N PRO A 55 -9.64 18.73 -7.71
CA PRO A 55 -8.26 18.77 -7.28
C PRO A 55 -7.86 17.47 -6.55
N ILE A 56 -6.80 16.82 -7.03
CA ILE A 56 -6.35 15.50 -6.58
C ILE A 56 -4.97 15.59 -5.94
N MET A 57 -4.76 14.84 -4.87
CA MET A 57 -3.43 14.53 -4.33
C MET A 57 -3.21 13.02 -4.43
N LEU A 58 -2.12 12.61 -5.07
CA LEU A 58 -1.74 11.20 -5.14
C LEU A 58 -0.93 10.80 -3.91
N ILE A 59 -1.27 9.65 -3.30
CA ILE A 59 -0.58 9.08 -2.15
C ILE A 59 -0.25 7.62 -2.46
N GLY A 60 1.04 7.33 -2.66
CA GLY A 60 1.48 5.97 -2.98
C GLY A 60 2.47 5.41 -1.96
N HIS A 61 2.31 4.12 -1.64
CA HIS A 61 3.24 3.35 -0.80
C HIS A 61 4.04 2.35 -1.63
N SER A 62 5.35 2.22 -1.37
CA SER A 62 6.21 1.23 -2.04
C SER A 62 6.05 1.26 -3.57
N MET A 63 5.68 0.14 -4.21
CA MET A 63 5.33 0.09 -5.64
C MET A 63 4.31 1.17 -6.03
N GLY A 64 3.24 1.34 -5.24
CA GLY A 64 2.22 2.38 -5.49
C GLY A 64 2.80 3.80 -5.42
N GLY A 65 3.85 4.02 -4.61
CA GLY A 65 4.58 5.28 -4.58
C GLY A 65 5.36 5.54 -5.88
N ALA A 66 5.99 4.51 -6.44
CA ALA A 66 6.61 4.60 -7.75
C ALA A 66 5.58 4.93 -8.84
N ILE A 67 4.45 4.22 -8.86
CA ILE A 67 3.37 4.47 -9.84
C ILE A 67 2.79 5.88 -9.69
N ALA A 68 2.62 6.39 -8.46
CA ALA A 68 2.17 7.75 -8.23
C ALA A 68 3.14 8.80 -8.81
N VAL A 69 4.45 8.60 -8.68
CA VAL A 69 5.47 9.47 -9.28
C VAL A 69 5.42 9.39 -10.81
N HIS A 70 5.36 8.19 -11.40
CA HIS A 70 5.25 8.03 -12.85
C HIS A 70 3.98 8.66 -13.43
N THR A 71 2.87 8.55 -12.70
CA THR A 71 1.59 9.19 -13.05
C THR A 71 1.70 10.71 -13.03
N ALA A 72 2.31 11.26 -11.98
CA ALA A 72 2.54 12.70 -11.83
C ALA A 72 3.49 13.25 -12.90
N ALA A 73 4.62 12.59 -13.12
CA ALA A 73 5.64 13.01 -14.09
C ALA A 73 5.13 12.95 -15.53
N SER A 74 4.26 11.98 -15.83
CA SER A 74 3.59 11.86 -17.14
C SER A 74 2.38 12.79 -17.29
N ASN A 75 2.05 13.57 -16.27
CA ASN A 75 0.91 14.50 -16.23
C ASN A 75 -0.43 13.83 -16.60
N LEU A 76 -0.65 12.60 -16.12
CA LEU A 76 -1.86 11.81 -16.43
C LEU A 76 -3.07 12.23 -15.59
N VAL A 77 -2.87 13.06 -14.57
CA VAL A 77 -3.93 13.63 -13.73
C VAL A 77 -3.83 15.16 -13.83
N PRO A 78 -4.59 15.81 -14.72
CA PRO A 78 -4.45 17.24 -15.00
C PRO A 78 -4.71 18.16 -13.80
N SER A 79 -5.52 17.70 -12.84
CA SER A 79 -5.86 18.44 -11.61
C SER A 79 -4.99 18.06 -10.39
N LEU A 80 -3.85 17.41 -10.63
CA LEU A 80 -2.93 17.00 -9.58
C LEU A 80 -2.28 18.21 -8.90
N LEU A 81 -2.52 18.37 -7.60
CA LEU A 81 -1.97 19.48 -6.82
C LEU A 81 -0.89 19.08 -5.81
N GLY A 82 -0.69 17.78 -5.59
CA GLY A 82 0.27 17.29 -4.61
C GLY A 82 0.57 15.82 -4.76
N LEU A 83 1.75 15.42 -4.28
CA LEU A 83 2.24 14.04 -4.33
C LEU A 83 2.82 13.64 -2.99
N CYS A 84 2.34 12.52 -2.42
CA CYS A 84 2.92 11.89 -1.24
C CYS A 84 3.45 10.51 -1.60
N VAL A 85 4.70 10.27 -1.22
CA VAL A 85 5.35 8.97 -1.38
C VAL A 85 5.67 8.42 0.00
N ILE A 86 5.27 7.18 0.27
CA ILE A 86 5.46 6.50 1.55
C ILE A 86 6.43 5.33 1.35
N ASP A 87 7.56 5.41 2.03
CA ASP A 87 8.54 4.34 2.17
C ASP A 87 9.01 3.73 0.84
N VAL A 88 9.44 4.61 -0.08
CA VAL A 88 10.04 4.24 -1.38
C VAL A 88 11.50 4.64 -1.39
N VAL A 89 12.37 3.70 -1.74
CA VAL A 89 13.81 3.94 -1.88
C VAL A 89 14.30 3.33 -3.18
N GLU A 90 15.02 4.12 -3.99
CA GLU A 90 15.66 3.65 -5.22
C GLU A 90 16.80 2.65 -4.94
N ALA A 91 17.40 2.73 -3.76
CA ALA A 91 18.43 1.81 -3.26
C ALA A 91 17.85 0.82 -2.23
N ALA A 92 18.18 -0.46 -2.43
CA ALA A 92 17.70 -1.64 -1.69
C ALA A 92 16.33 -2.15 -2.14
N VAL A 93 16.39 -2.80 -3.30
CA VAL A 93 15.71 -4.08 -3.59
C VAL A 93 16.06 -5.07 -2.45
N GLY A 94 15.57 -4.81 -1.23
CA GLY A 94 15.67 -5.64 -0.03
C GLY A 94 14.65 -6.75 -0.11
N LEU A 95 14.76 -7.52 -1.18
CA LEU A 95 13.67 -8.30 -1.74
C LEU A 95 13.68 -9.76 -1.28
N SER A 96 14.71 -10.11 -0.51
CA SER A 96 14.81 -11.37 0.21
C SER A 96 13.66 -11.61 1.20
N ASP A 97 12.95 -10.56 1.64
CA ASP A 97 11.81 -10.68 2.58
C ASP A 97 10.46 -10.96 1.89
N LEU A 98 10.40 -10.82 0.56
CA LEU A 98 9.16 -10.95 -0.22
C LEU A 98 8.98 -12.33 -0.86
N THR A 99 10.01 -13.17 -0.82
CA THR A 99 10.02 -14.50 -1.44
C THR A 99 9.53 -15.62 -0.52
N ASP A 100 9.13 -15.30 0.72
CA ASP A 100 8.80 -16.34 1.68
C ASP A 100 7.38 -16.87 1.47
N HIS A 101 7.29 -18.16 1.10
CA HIS A 101 6.07 -18.83 0.64
C HIS A 101 5.08 -19.18 1.77
N GLN A 102 5.27 -18.66 2.98
CA GLN A 102 4.52 -19.09 4.14
C GLN A 102 3.25 -18.27 4.37
N TRP A 103 2.11 -18.98 4.40
CA TRP A 103 0.81 -18.42 4.70
C TRP A 103 0.72 -18.05 6.20
N SER A 104 0.40 -16.79 6.51
CA SER A 104 -0.36 -16.35 7.71
C SER A 104 -0.18 -14.86 7.98
N VAL A 105 -1.21 -14.26 8.61
CA VAL A 105 -1.10 -12.93 9.26
C VAL A 105 0.07 -12.94 10.25
N ASP A 106 0.26 -14.04 10.97
CA ASP A 106 1.34 -14.23 11.94
C ASP A 106 2.73 -14.19 11.30
N HIS A 107 2.89 -14.66 10.06
CA HIS A 107 4.17 -14.61 9.35
C HIS A 107 4.55 -13.17 8.99
N ARG A 108 3.60 -12.33 8.53
CA ARG A 108 3.88 -10.91 8.23
C ARG A 108 4.13 -10.05 9.47
N VAL A 109 3.48 -10.38 10.58
CA VAL A 109 3.76 -9.74 11.87
C VAL A 109 5.16 -10.15 12.36
N LYS A 110 5.55 -11.42 12.16
CA LYS A 110 6.88 -11.92 12.53
C LYS A 110 8.00 -11.44 11.61
N SER A 111 7.75 -11.26 10.31
CA SER A 111 8.71 -10.67 9.36
C SER A 111 8.85 -9.15 9.52
N GLY A 112 7.98 -8.52 10.32
CA GLY A 112 8.06 -7.10 10.63
C GLY A 112 7.61 -6.17 9.49
N GLN A 113 6.98 -6.71 8.44
CA GLN A 113 6.44 -5.91 7.32
C GLN A 113 5.21 -5.08 7.73
N ILE A 114 4.31 -5.67 8.51
CA ILE A 114 3.16 -5.01 9.13
C ILE A 114 3.16 -5.40 10.60
N ARG A 115 3.27 -4.42 11.49
CA ARG A 115 3.25 -4.60 12.95
C ARG A 115 1.84 -4.45 13.52
N ASN A 116 0.94 -3.77 12.80
CA ASN A 116 -0.46 -3.64 13.19
C ASN A 116 -1.30 -4.84 12.74
N LEU A 117 -1.63 -5.72 13.69
CA LEU A 117 -2.45 -6.92 13.46
C LEU A 117 -3.87 -6.61 12.96
N GLU A 118 -4.47 -5.51 13.43
CA GLU A 118 -5.84 -5.12 13.04
C GLU A 118 -5.87 -4.68 11.58
N SER A 119 -4.89 -3.86 11.15
CA SER A 119 -4.75 -3.44 9.76
C SER A 119 -4.47 -4.63 8.84
N ALA A 120 -3.55 -5.52 9.24
CA ALA A 120 -3.23 -6.72 8.48
C ALA A 120 -4.46 -7.61 8.24
N ARG A 121 -5.39 -7.72 9.19
CA ARG A 121 -6.62 -8.50 9.02
C ARG A 121 -7.54 -7.96 7.92
N VAL A 122 -7.48 -6.65 7.66
CA VAL A 122 -8.29 -6.00 6.62
C VAL A 122 -7.56 -6.05 5.26
N SER A 123 -6.27 -5.71 5.22
CA SER A 123 -5.50 -5.60 3.97
C SER A 123 -5.17 -6.95 3.34
N MET A 124 -5.00 -8.01 4.15
CA MET A 124 -4.58 -9.33 3.65
C MET A 124 -5.65 -10.05 2.84
N VAL A 125 -6.94 -9.78 3.09
CA VAL A 125 -8.05 -10.42 2.36
C VAL A 125 -7.99 -10.08 0.86
N GLY A 126 -7.64 -8.84 0.51
CA GLY A 126 -7.49 -8.42 -0.88
C GLY A 126 -6.26 -9.02 -1.59
N GLN A 127 -5.32 -9.60 -0.84
CA GLN A 127 -4.07 -10.14 -1.38
C GLN A 127 -4.12 -11.65 -1.68
N VAL A 128 -5.20 -12.31 -1.29
CA VAL A 128 -5.42 -13.74 -1.53
C VAL A 128 -6.65 -13.95 -2.41
N LYS A 129 -6.70 -15.08 -3.11
CA LYS A 129 -7.85 -15.55 -3.88
C LYS A 129 -8.07 -17.05 -3.62
N GLU A 130 -9.30 -17.51 -3.76
CA GLU A 130 -9.61 -18.94 -3.68
C GLU A 130 -8.95 -19.68 -4.85
N CYS A 131 -8.46 -20.90 -4.57
CA CYS A 131 -7.98 -21.78 -5.61
C CYS A 131 -9.18 -22.23 -6.47
N GLU A 132 -9.19 -21.87 -7.76
CA GLU A 132 -10.21 -22.35 -8.69
C GLU A 132 -10.02 -23.87 -8.91
N GLY A 133 -10.80 -24.69 -8.18
CA GLY A 133 -10.66 -26.14 -8.26
C GLY A 133 -11.39 -27.03 -7.24
N ILE A 134 -12.36 -26.55 -6.46
CA ILE A 134 -13.25 -27.44 -5.68
C ILE A 134 -14.70 -27.00 -5.83
N THR A 135 -15.25 -27.17 -7.02
CA THR A 135 -16.70 -27.40 -7.15
C THR A 135 -16.93 -28.88 -6.92
N SER A 136 -17.19 -29.28 -5.67
CA SER A 136 -17.88 -30.55 -5.42
C SER A 136 -19.29 -30.41 -6.00
N PRO A 137 -19.75 -31.34 -6.85
CA PRO A 137 -21.10 -31.31 -7.40
C PRO A 137 -22.14 -31.51 -6.29
N GLU A 138 -23.30 -30.94 -6.53
CA GLU A 138 -24.43 -30.74 -5.61
C GLU A 138 -24.85 -31.97 -4.77
N GLY A 139 -25.12 -31.70 -3.49
CA GLY A 139 -26.41 -32.01 -2.86
C GLY A 139 -26.70 -33.44 -2.39
N SER A 140 -26.75 -33.63 -1.07
CA SER A 140 -27.81 -34.38 -0.38
C SER A 140 -27.85 -33.99 1.10
N LYS A 141 -29.01 -33.50 1.56
CA LYS A 141 -29.30 -33.18 2.97
C LYS A 141 -30.05 -34.33 3.65
N SER A 142 -29.80 -34.48 4.95
CA SER A 142 -30.59 -35.19 6.00
C SER A 142 -30.57 -36.73 5.93
N VAL A 143 -30.48 -37.52 7.00
CA VAL A 143 -31.14 -37.50 8.33
C VAL A 143 -30.30 -38.29 9.37
N VAL A 144 -30.47 -37.87 10.63
CA VAL A 144 -30.26 -38.40 12.00
C VAL A 144 -30.09 -39.93 12.24
N GLU A 145 -29.46 -40.24 13.40
CA GLU A 145 -29.47 -41.49 14.21
C GLU A 145 -28.59 -42.64 13.68
N GLY A 146 -27.75 -43.34 14.45
CA GLY A 146 -27.59 -43.55 15.89
C GLY A 146 -27.02 -44.97 16.08
N ILE A 147 -26.46 -45.26 17.26
CA ILE A 147 -26.13 -46.59 17.82
C ILE A 147 -24.66 -47.04 17.70
N ILE A 148 -24.04 -46.98 18.89
CA ILE A 148 -22.86 -47.66 19.40
C ILE A 148 -23.19 -49.15 19.51
N GLU A 149 -22.32 -50.04 19.05
CA GLU A 149 -22.11 -51.36 19.68
C GLU A 149 -20.61 -51.68 19.70
N GLU A 150 -20.13 -51.94 20.91
CA GLU A 150 -18.82 -52.49 21.27
C GLU A 150 -18.82 -54.02 21.11
N ASP A 151 -17.63 -54.62 21.21
CA ASP A 151 -17.26 -55.95 21.77
C ASP A 151 -16.02 -56.47 20.99
N GLU A 152 -14.80 -56.45 21.56
CA GLU A 152 -14.19 -57.47 22.46
C GLU A 152 -13.98 -58.83 21.71
N ASP A 153 -12.83 -59.53 21.65
CA ASP A 153 -11.59 -59.63 22.43
C ASP A 153 -10.50 -60.35 21.58
N ASP A 154 -9.21 -60.23 21.97
CA ASP A 154 -8.35 -61.36 22.40
C ASP A 154 -6.83 -61.06 22.33
N GLU A 155 -6.14 -61.38 23.42
CA GLU A 155 -4.71 -61.21 23.70
C GLU A 155 -3.79 -62.30 23.09
N GLU A 156 -2.54 -61.91 22.79
CA GLU A 156 -1.28 -62.49 23.33
C GLU A 156 -0.10 -62.55 22.32
N GLY A 157 1.00 -61.87 22.72
CA GLY A 157 2.42 -62.22 22.58
C GLY A 157 3.02 -62.84 21.30
N SER A 158 3.98 -62.14 20.69
CA SER A 158 5.39 -62.57 20.70
C SER A 158 6.31 -61.65 19.88
N GLU A 159 7.48 -61.35 20.45
CA GLU A 159 8.58 -60.65 19.81
C GLU A 159 9.11 -61.42 18.59
N SER A 160 9.33 -60.74 17.48
CA SER A 160 10.45 -61.05 16.60
C SER A 160 10.85 -59.88 15.71
N VAL A 161 12.12 -59.51 15.84
CA VAL A 161 12.85 -58.54 15.02
C VAL A 161 12.85 -59.00 13.56
N ASN A 162 12.33 -58.18 12.65
CA ASN A 162 12.80 -58.24 11.26
C ASN A 162 12.74 -56.93 10.49
N LYS A 163 13.73 -56.81 9.62
CA LYS A 163 14.28 -55.63 8.94
C LYS A 163 13.50 -55.31 7.65
N ARG A 164 13.35 -54.01 7.34
CA ARG A 164 13.05 -53.38 6.03
C ARG A 164 11.57 -53.33 5.61
N LYS A 165 11.01 -52.12 5.57
CA LYS A 165 10.99 -51.21 4.41
C LYS A 165 10.63 -49.80 4.89
N LYS A 166 11.38 -48.79 4.41
CA LYS A 166 10.96 -47.39 4.44
C LYS A 166 9.77 -47.29 3.49
N GLU A 167 8.58 -47.14 4.02
CA GLU A 167 7.45 -46.63 3.27
C GLU A 167 7.56 -45.11 3.31
N ASP A 168 7.52 -44.53 2.12
CA ASP A 168 7.54 -43.09 1.90
C ASP A 168 6.39 -42.44 2.67
N ASP A 169 6.74 -41.53 3.58
CA ASP A 169 5.83 -40.50 4.08
C ASP A 169 5.43 -39.64 2.87
N MET A 170 4.39 -40.06 2.15
CA MET A 170 3.60 -39.15 1.33
C MET A 170 2.92 -38.20 2.31
N GLU A 171 3.59 -37.10 2.62
CA GLU A 171 2.93 -35.88 3.09
C GLU A 171 1.81 -35.58 2.09
N THR A 172 0.58 -35.95 2.46
CA THR A 172 -0.63 -35.40 1.87
C THR A 172 -0.49 -33.89 1.94
N LYS A 173 -0.16 -33.24 0.81
CA LYS A 173 -0.26 -31.81 0.63
C LYS A 173 -1.65 -31.41 1.11
N LYS A 174 -1.73 -30.73 2.25
CA LYS A 174 -2.95 -30.05 2.66
C LYS A 174 -3.23 -29.04 1.54
N ASP A 175 -4.24 -29.33 0.72
CA ASP A 175 -4.70 -28.39 -0.29
C ASP A 175 -5.07 -27.09 0.42
N HIS A 176 -4.27 -26.06 0.16
CA HIS A 176 -4.53 -24.74 0.71
C HIS A 176 -5.69 -24.12 -0.10
N PRO A 177 -6.82 -23.77 0.55
CA PRO A 177 -7.99 -23.26 -0.16
C PRO A 177 -7.77 -21.88 -0.79
N TYR A 178 -6.67 -21.20 -0.42
CA TYR A 178 -6.31 -19.87 -0.90
C TYR A 178 -4.88 -19.84 -1.44
N THR A 179 -4.67 -19.05 -2.47
CA THR A 179 -3.36 -18.70 -3.03
C THR A 179 -3.18 -17.19 -3.08
N TRP A 180 -1.94 -16.72 -3.15
CA TRP A 180 -1.66 -15.30 -3.37
C TRP A 180 -2.27 -14.85 -4.69
N ARG A 181 -2.94 -13.69 -4.66
CA ARG A 181 -3.56 -13.10 -5.84
C ARG A 181 -2.51 -12.78 -6.90
N ILE A 182 -1.33 -12.35 -6.46
CA ILE A 182 -0.16 -12.06 -7.29
C ILE A 182 1.05 -12.82 -6.77
N GLU A 183 1.76 -13.48 -7.68
CA GLU A 183 3.09 -14.01 -7.39
C GLU A 183 4.11 -12.88 -7.58
N LEU A 184 4.41 -12.16 -6.51
CA LEU A 184 5.23 -10.96 -6.56
C LEU A 184 6.60 -11.22 -7.22
N ALA A 185 7.19 -12.40 -7.03
CA ALA A 185 8.44 -12.80 -7.68
C ALA A 185 8.36 -12.75 -9.22
N LYS A 186 7.22 -13.08 -9.84
CA LYS A 186 7.05 -12.99 -11.30
C LYS A 186 7.07 -11.56 -11.83
N THR A 187 6.91 -10.57 -10.94
CA THR A 187 6.92 -9.15 -11.29
C THR A 187 8.33 -8.55 -11.28
N GLU A 188 9.36 -9.31 -10.88
CA GLU A 188 10.76 -8.88 -10.78
C GLU A 188 11.27 -8.16 -12.02
N LYS A 189 10.88 -8.66 -13.20
CA LYS A 189 11.21 -8.06 -14.51
C LYS A 189 10.78 -6.60 -14.68
N TYR A 190 9.84 -6.10 -13.86
CA TYR A 190 9.34 -4.73 -13.92
C TYR A 190 9.95 -3.79 -12.87
N TRP A 191 10.61 -4.32 -11.83
CA TRP A 191 11.05 -3.51 -10.70
C TRP A 191 12.11 -2.48 -11.08
N ASP A 192 12.99 -2.81 -12.04
CA ASP A 192 13.94 -1.84 -12.57
C ASP A 192 13.21 -0.63 -13.16
N GLY A 193 12.15 -0.85 -13.96
CA GLY A 193 11.33 0.22 -14.53
C GLY A 193 10.52 1.00 -13.47
N TRP A 194 10.17 0.38 -12.35
CA TRP A 194 9.49 1.07 -11.25
C TRP A 194 10.41 2.05 -10.53
N PHE A 195 11.64 1.64 -10.21
CA PHE A 195 12.48 2.37 -9.26
C PHE A 195 13.69 3.08 -9.87
N ARG A 196 14.18 2.68 -11.05
CA ARG A 196 15.35 3.31 -11.68
C ARG A 196 15.08 4.79 -11.97
N GLY A 197 15.92 5.67 -11.43
CA GLY A 197 15.82 7.12 -11.61
C GLY A 197 14.61 7.76 -10.92
N LEU A 198 13.91 7.01 -10.06
CA LEU A 198 12.67 7.44 -9.45
C LEU A 198 12.88 8.67 -8.56
N SER A 199 14.02 8.78 -7.88
CA SER A 199 14.32 9.93 -7.03
C SER A 199 14.41 11.22 -7.83
N ASN A 200 15.10 11.21 -8.98
CA ASN A 200 15.15 12.36 -9.87
C ASN A 200 13.79 12.67 -10.52
N LEU A 201 13.02 11.63 -10.86
CA LEU A 201 11.67 11.79 -11.41
C LEU A 201 10.69 12.41 -10.40
N PHE A 202 10.76 11.99 -9.14
CA PHE A 202 10.01 12.61 -8.03
C PHE A 202 10.42 14.08 -7.87
N LEU A 203 11.72 14.37 -7.88
CA LEU A 203 12.22 15.74 -7.74
C LEU A 203 11.85 16.65 -8.92
N SER A 204 11.66 16.10 -10.13
CA SER A 204 11.30 16.86 -11.33
C SER A 204 9.82 17.27 -11.37
N CYS A 205 8.95 16.59 -10.62
CA CYS A 205 7.52 16.90 -10.55
C CYS A 205 7.30 18.32 -9.97
N PRO A 206 6.73 19.28 -10.74
CA PRO A 206 6.62 20.69 -10.35
C PRO A 206 5.41 20.98 -9.44
N ILE A 207 5.17 20.09 -8.48
CA ILE A 207 4.07 20.18 -7.50
C ILE A 207 4.63 20.04 -6.07
N PRO A 208 3.90 20.52 -5.04
CA PRO A 208 4.24 20.23 -3.65
C PRO A 208 4.32 18.72 -3.39
N LYS A 209 5.38 18.32 -2.66
CA LYS A 209 5.73 16.92 -2.44
C LYS A 209 5.92 16.63 -0.95
N LEU A 210 5.45 15.47 -0.52
CA LEU A 210 5.63 14.91 0.81
C LEU A 210 6.30 13.53 0.72
N LEU A 211 7.36 13.31 1.49
CA LEU A 211 8.00 12.00 1.66
C LEU A 211 7.84 11.53 3.11
N LEU A 212 7.22 10.38 3.30
CA LEU A 212 7.06 9.73 4.59
C LEU A 212 7.97 8.49 4.67
N LEU A 213 8.83 8.42 5.68
CA LEU A 213 9.80 7.33 5.85
C LEU A 213 9.65 6.66 7.20
N ALA A 214 9.86 5.33 7.26
CA ALA A 214 9.98 4.62 8.53
C ALA A 214 11.31 4.92 9.26
N GLY A 215 12.35 5.29 8.50
CA GLY A 215 13.69 5.60 9.01
C GLY A 215 14.47 6.52 8.05
N VAL A 216 15.48 7.23 8.57
CA VAL A 216 16.31 8.19 7.80
C VAL A 216 17.35 7.51 6.91
N ASP A 217 17.67 6.25 7.21
CA ASP A 217 18.55 5.36 6.47
C ASP A 217 18.06 5.04 5.04
N ARG A 218 16.85 5.50 4.71
CA ARG A 218 16.14 5.27 3.46
C ARG A 218 16.27 6.40 2.43
N LEU A 219 17.08 7.42 2.69
CA LEU A 219 17.35 8.48 1.69
C LEU A 219 18.57 8.12 0.85
N ASP A 220 18.41 8.11 -0.47
CA ASP A 220 19.55 8.09 -1.39
C ASP A 220 20.21 9.47 -1.52
N LYS A 221 21.27 9.54 -2.33
CA LYS A 221 22.03 10.77 -2.56
C LYS A 221 21.18 11.88 -3.19
N ASP A 222 20.31 11.57 -4.14
CA ASP A 222 19.55 12.56 -4.89
C ASP A 222 18.43 13.14 -4.04
N LEU A 223 17.70 12.31 -3.28
CA LEU A 223 16.72 12.75 -2.30
C LEU A 223 17.36 13.52 -1.15
N THR A 224 18.55 13.12 -0.70
CA THR A 224 19.30 13.88 0.31
C THR A 224 19.61 15.29 -0.18
N ILE A 225 20.14 15.42 -1.40
CA ILE A 225 20.41 16.74 -2.01
C ILE A 225 19.11 17.54 -2.19
N GLY A 226 18.05 16.90 -2.70
CA GLY A 226 16.76 17.54 -2.89
C GLY A 226 16.12 18.03 -1.59
N GLN A 227 16.26 17.25 -0.51
CA GLN A 227 15.78 17.60 0.82
C GLN A 227 16.55 18.80 1.39
N MET A 228 17.88 18.80 1.27
CA MET A 228 18.72 19.94 1.69
C MET A 228 18.40 21.22 0.91
N GLN A 229 17.93 21.10 -0.33
CA GLN A 229 17.45 22.21 -1.16
C GLN A 229 16.00 22.63 -0.87
N GLY A 230 15.30 21.94 0.03
CA GLY A 230 13.89 22.23 0.36
C GLY A 230 12.90 21.88 -0.75
N LYS A 231 13.25 20.94 -1.66
CA LYS A 231 12.40 20.59 -2.82
C LYS A 231 11.14 19.78 -2.45
N PHE A 232 11.09 19.21 -1.26
CA PHE A 232 9.95 18.46 -0.73
C PHE A 232 9.91 18.55 0.80
N GLN A 233 8.75 18.26 1.39
CA GLN A 233 8.60 18.08 2.83
C GLN A 233 8.88 16.63 3.19
N MET A 234 9.61 16.39 4.27
CA MET A 234 9.91 15.05 4.76
C MET A 234 9.46 14.89 6.20
N GLN A 235 8.88 13.73 6.53
CA GLN A 235 8.59 13.34 7.89
C GLN A 235 8.98 11.89 8.14
N VAL A 236 9.67 11.65 9.25
CA VAL A 236 10.10 10.32 9.67
C VAL A 236 9.15 9.83 10.75
N LEU A 237 8.59 8.64 10.54
CA LEU A 237 7.66 7.97 11.45
C LEU A 237 8.38 6.74 12.04
N PRO A 238 9.18 6.92 13.11
CA PRO A 238 9.95 5.83 13.68
C PRO A 238 9.03 4.73 14.22
N GLN A 239 9.61 3.52 14.39
CA GLN A 239 8.95 2.33 14.94
C GLN A 239 7.88 1.67 14.04
N CYS A 240 7.76 2.09 12.78
CA CYS A 240 6.95 1.39 11.80
C CYS A 240 7.78 0.34 11.05
N GLY A 241 7.13 -0.73 10.58
CA GLY A 241 7.64 -1.59 9.53
C GLY A 241 7.54 -0.92 8.16
N HIS A 242 7.49 -1.74 7.12
CA HIS A 242 7.40 -1.26 5.73
C HIS A 242 6.07 -0.55 5.45
N ALA A 243 4.95 -1.08 5.96
CA ALA A 243 3.63 -0.50 5.78
C ALA A 243 3.31 0.57 6.84
N VAL A 244 4.02 1.72 6.79
CA VAL A 244 3.88 2.81 7.76
C VAL A 244 2.42 3.30 7.95
N HIS A 245 1.64 3.28 6.87
CA HIS A 245 0.24 3.69 6.88
C HIS A 245 -0.72 2.67 7.50
N GLU A 246 -0.31 1.41 7.60
CA GLU A 246 -1.01 0.34 8.33
C GLU A 246 -0.58 0.34 9.80
N ASP A 247 0.71 0.57 10.07
CA ASP A 247 1.27 0.53 11.42
C ASP A 247 0.93 1.76 12.26
N ALA A 248 0.97 2.95 11.65
CA ALA A 248 0.69 4.21 12.33
C ALA A 248 -0.30 5.08 11.52
N PRO A 249 -1.54 4.60 11.28
CA PRO A 249 -2.51 5.28 10.42
C PRO A 249 -2.83 6.70 10.89
N ASP A 250 -2.86 6.93 12.20
CA ASP A 250 -3.10 8.26 12.78
C ASP A 250 -1.95 9.23 12.53
N LYS A 251 -0.69 8.77 12.65
CA LYS A 251 0.49 9.62 12.40
C LYS A 251 0.62 9.95 10.91
N VAL A 252 0.32 8.99 10.03
CA VAL A 252 0.27 9.24 8.58
C VAL A 252 -0.85 10.23 8.26
N ALA A 253 -2.05 10.06 8.82
CA ALA A 253 -3.16 10.99 8.63
C ALA A 253 -2.82 12.40 9.15
N GLU A 254 -2.15 12.51 10.29
CA GLU A 254 -1.69 13.81 10.82
C GLU A 254 -0.66 14.49 9.92
N ALA A 255 0.31 13.73 9.39
CA ALA A 255 1.32 14.24 8.46
C ALA A 255 0.69 14.77 7.17
N VAL A 256 -0.23 13.97 6.57
CA VAL A 256 -0.95 14.34 5.35
C VAL A 256 -1.88 15.52 5.61
N ALA A 257 -2.64 15.54 6.71
CA ALA A 257 -3.50 16.66 7.09
C ALA A 257 -2.70 17.97 7.24
N THR A 258 -1.56 17.90 7.95
CA THR A 258 -0.67 19.05 8.14
C THR A 258 -0.14 19.56 6.81
N PHE A 259 0.25 18.66 5.90
CA PHE A 259 0.70 19.02 4.56
C PHE A 259 -0.42 19.68 3.73
N LEU A 260 -1.63 19.12 3.76
CA LEU A 260 -2.79 19.67 3.06
C LEU A 260 -3.13 21.08 3.56
N ILE A 261 -3.23 21.28 4.88
CA ILE A 261 -3.54 22.58 5.49
C ILE A 261 -2.44 23.60 5.20
N ARG A 262 -1.16 23.20 5.33
CA ARG A 262 -0.01 24.08 5.07
C ARG A 262 -0.02 24.63 3.66
N ASN A 263 -0.39 23.81 2.67
CA ASN A 263 -0.45 24.19 1.26
C ASN A 263 -1.82 24.76 0.86
N ARG A 264 -2.76 24.92 1.81
CA ARG A 264 -4.15 25.37 1.56
C ARG A 264 -4.89 24.49 0.56
N PHE A 265 -4.63 23.19 0.63
CA PHE A 265 -5.30 22.16 -0.16
C PHE A 265 -6.50 21.54 0.57
N ALA A 266 -6.71 21.80 1.85
CA ALA A 266 -7.91 21.36 2.57
C ALA A 266 -8.13 22.20 3.82
N GLU A 267 -9.38 22.30 4.24
CA GLU A 267 -9.77 22.94 5.50
C GLU A 267 -9.80 21.92 6.65
N PRO A 268 -9.34 22.30 7.85
CA PRO A 268 -9.40 21.42 9.02
C PRO A 268 -10.85 21.14 9.45
N VAL A 269 -11.06 19.97 10.05
CA VAL A 269 -12.34 19.56 10.67
C VAL A 269 -12.18 19.50 12.19
N GLY A 270 -13.24 19.83 12.93
CA GLY A 270 -13.34 19.50 14.35
C GLY A 270 -12.30 20.14 15.28
N GLY A 271 -11.80 21.34 14.95
CA GLY A 271 -10.81 22.04 15.78
C GLY A 271 -9.42 21.40 15.78
N PHE A 272 -9.12 20.54 14.79
CA PHE A 272 -7.79 19.97 14.59
C PHE A 272 -6.73 21.09 14.57
N GLN A 273 -5.92 21.16 15.63
CA GLN A 273 -4.80 22.07 15.75
C GLN A 273 -3.57 21.39 15.18
N TRP A 274 -3.16 21.78 13.97
CA TRP A 274 -1.89 21.32 13.42
C TRP A 274 -0.76 22.11 14.07
N SER A 275 0.25 21.39 14.56
CA SER A 275 1.43 22.05 15.11
C SER A 275 2.19 22.72 13.95
N ARG A 276 2.36 24.05 14.03
CA ARG A 276 3.30 24.77 13.18
C ARG A 276 4.68 24.19 13.49
N MET A 277 5.24 23.38 12.58
CA MET A 277 6.59 22.86 12.79
C MET A 277 7.53 24.04 13.10
N PRO A 278 8.45 23.92 14.08
CA PRO A 278 9.35 25.00 14.44
C PRO A 278 10.08 25.48 13.19
N SER A 279 9.91 26.76 12.87
CA SER A 279 10.53 27.42 11.72
C SER A 279 12.04 27.51 11.92
N GLY A 280 12.76 26.46 11.53
CA GLY A 280 14.20 26.43 11.44
C GLY A 280 14.67 26.54 10.00
N MET A 281 14.32 27.64 9.32
CA MET A 281 14.87 28.17 8.04
C MET A 281 13.76 28.86 7.25
N ASP A 282 13.41 30.08 7.64
CA ASP A 282 12.76 31.04 6.75
C ASP A 282 13.06 32.46 7.24
N ARG A 283 14.27 32.93 6.90
CA ARG A 283 14.57 34.37 6.79
C ARG A 283 15.34 34.58 5.50
N ALA A 284 14.60 34.74 4.42
CA ALA A 284 15.03 35.57 3.30
C ALA A 284 13.86 36.50 2.96
N SER A 285 14.12 37.80 3.09
CA SER A 285 13.19 38.91 2.88
C SER A 285 12.43 38.83 1.57
N LEU A 286 11.11 39.01 1.64
CA LEU A 286 10.35 39.66 0.58
C LEU A 286 9.43 40.71 1.21
N HIS A 287 9.89 41.96 1.20
CA HIS A 287 9.06 43.12 1.45
C HIS A 287 8.20 43.42 0.21
N SER A 288 6.91 43.67 0.47
CA SER A 288 5.96 44.46 -0.31
C SER A 288 5.77 44.18 -1.81
N SER A 289 4.64 43.56 -2.11
CA SER A 289 3.64 44.19 -3.01
C SER A 289 2.25 43.67 -2.64
N GLN A 290 1.42 44.57 -2.10
CA GLN A 290 -0.01 44.36 -1.99
C GLN A 290 -0.60 44.43 -3.39
N GLY A 291 -0.93 43.27 -3.96
CA GLY A 291 -1.82 43.13 -5.10
C GLY A 291 -3.07 42.40 -4.64
N ASN A 292 -4.22 43.09 -4.70
CA ASN A 292 -5.55 42.50 -4.50
C ASN A 292 -5.70 41.30 -5.46
N LEU A 293 -5.70 40.09 -4.91
CA LEU A 293 -6.25 38.91 -5.58
C LEU A 293 -7.47 38.47 -4.78
N ASP A 294 -8.54 38.36 -5.54
CA ASP A 294 -9.90 38.06 -5.16
C ASP A 294 -9.99 36.93 -4.12
N SER A 295 -10.59 37.23 -2.97
CA SER A 295 -10.78 36.30 -1.86
C SER A 295 -12.12 35.57 -2.02
N SER A 296 -12.22 34.81 -3.11
CA SER A 296 -13.31 33.85 -3.27
C SER A 296 -12.95 32.55 -2.55
N PRO A 297 -13.75 32.06 -1.58
CA PRO A 297 -13.49 30.78 -0.94
C PRO A 297 -13.69 29.67 -1.98
N ILE A 298 -12.61 28.97 -2.34
CA ILE A 298 -12.69 27.78 -3.18
C ILE A 298 -13.32 26.68 -2.34
N SER A 299 -14.65 26.56 -2.42
CA SER A 299 -15.39 25.43 -1.85
C SER A 299 -15.16 24.20 -2.73
N SER A 300 -14.03 23.51 -2.57
CA SER A 300 -13.77 22.28 -3.33
C SER A 300 -13.49 21.14 -2.38
N ASN A 301 -14.32 20.11 -2.42
CA ASN A 301 -14.04 18.83 -1.80
C ASN A 301 -12.84 18.21 -2.55
N TYR A 302 -11.72 17.94 -1.89
CA TYR A 302 -10.52 17.37 -2.54
C TYR A 302 -10.59 15.86 -2.63
N VAL A 303 -9.82 15.19 -3.49
CA VAL A 303 -9.73 13.72 -3.53
C VAL A 303 -8.30 13.27 -3.24
N LEU A 304 -8.12 12.46 -2.20
CA LEU A 304 -6.90 11.70 -1.95
C LEU A 304 -7.02 10.37 -2.67
N CYS A 305 -6.19 10.16 -3.68
CA CYS A 305 -6.10 8.91 -4.44
C CYS A 305 -4.85 8.14 -4.02
#